data_AF-A0A4Q2YRI7-F1
#
_entry.id   AF-A0A4Q2YRI7-F1
#
_cell.length_a   1.000
_cell.length_b   1.000
_cell.length_c   1.000
_cell.angle_alpha   90.00
_cell.angle_beta   90.00
_cell.angle_gamma   90.00
#
_symmetry.space_group_name_H-M   'P 1'
#
loop_
_entity.id
_entity.type
_entity.pdbx_description
1 polymer ?
#
loop_
_entity_poly.entity_id
_entity_poly.type
_entity_poly.pdbx_seq_one_letter_code
_entity_poly.pdbx_strand_id
1 'polypeptide(L)' 'MDPPDSALPMTLLITNARIASEDSPALTEGDVLISGGKIEKIGKGLTAPDGAKVIDAKGRIVMPAMFDAHVH' A
#
# COMPACT_ATOMS: atom_id res chain seq x y z
N MET A 1 -4.97 -3.07 -25.92
CA MET A 1 -3.77 -3.68 -25.30
C MET A 1 -2.91 -2.50 -24.92
N ASP A 2 -2.95 -2.08 -23.66
CA ASP A 2 -2.07 -1.01 -23.21
C ASP A 2 -0.60 -1.43 -23.42
N PRO A 3 0.28 -0.51 -23.81
CA PRO A 3 1.69 -0.82 -23.97
C PRO A 3 2.30 -1.24 -22.62
N PRO A 4 3.29 -2.14 -22.58
CA PRO A 4 3.96 -2.50 -21.33
C PRO A 4 4.61 -1.24 -20.75
N ASP A 5 4.26 -0.95 -19.49
CA ASP A 5 4.72 0.18 -18.71
C ASP A 5 6.20 0.51 -18.92
N SER A 6 6.48 1.61 -19.61
CA SER A 6 7.75 2.33 -19.51
C SER A 6 7.60 3.46 -18.49
N ALA A 7 7.23 3.10 -17.28
CA ALA A 7 7.34 3.96 -16.11
C ALA A 7 8.38 3.30 -15.18
N LEU A 8 9.28 4.10 -14.61
CA LEU A 8 10.13 3.65 -13.50
C LEU A 8 9.27 2.88 -12.50
N PRO A 9 9.77 1.80 -11.87
CA PRO A 9 8.96 0.99 -10.98
C PRO A 9 8.27 1.89 -9.97
N MET A 10 6.94 1.94 -10.02
CA MET A 10 6.18 2.90 -9.22
C MET A 10 6.35 2.53 -7.74
N THR A 11 7.13 3.34 -7.02
CA THR A 11 7.32 3.19 -5.57
C THR A 11 6.34 4.10 -4.84
N LEU A 12 5.60 3.53 -3.90
CA LEU A 12 4.59 4.21 -3.09
C LEU A 12 4.83 3.87 -1.63
N LEU A 13 4.91 4.89 -0.77
CA LEU A 13 4.88 4.76 0.67
C LEU A 13 3.57 5.33 1.21
N ILE A 14 2.79 4.51 1.92
CA ILE A 14 1.62 4.96 2.67
C ILE A 14 2.03 5.03 4.15
N THR A 15 1.90 6.19 4.79
CA THR A 15 2.34 6.40 6.19
C THR A 15 1.17 6.62 7.16
N ASN A 16 1.43 6.41 8.46
CA ASN A 16 0.49 6.67 9.56
C ASN A 16 -0.87 5.95 9.44
N ALA A 17 -0.89 4.81 8.76
CA ALA A 17 -2.11 4.06 8.51
C ALA A 17 -2.52 3.20 9.71
N ARG A 18 -3.81 2.90 9.77
CA ARG A 18 -4.34 1.74 10.51
C ARG A 18 -4.52 0.60 9.51
N ILE A 19 -3.71 -0.44 9.60
CA ILE A 19 -3.60 -1.50 8.61
C ILE A 19 -4.49 -2.66 9.04
N ALA A 20 -5.41 -3.06 8.15
CA ALA A 20 -6.17 -4.29 8.26
C ALA A 20 -5.41 -5.44 7.59
N SER A 21 -5.28 -6.55 8.28
CA SER A 21 -4.62 -7.77 7.80
C SER A 21 -5.45 -8.99 8.16
N GLU A 22 -5.26 -10.09 7.43
CA GLU A 22 -6.04 -11.33 7.63
C GLU A 22 -5.65 -12.06 8.92
N ASP A 23 -4.40 -11.93 9.34
CA ASP A 23 -3.81 -12.62 10.49
C ASP A 23 -4.36 -12.15 11.85
N SER A 24 -5.10 -11.03 11.90
CA SER A 24 -5.66 -10.49 13.13
C SER A 24 -6.93 -9.65 12.88
N PRO A 25 -7.95 -9.74 13.75
CA PRO A 25 -9.10 -8.84 13.71
C PRO A 25 -8.77 -7.41 14.17
N ALA A 26 -7.60 -7.16 14.76
CA ALA A 26 -7.18 -5.85 15.23
C ALA A 26 -6.46 -5.06 14.12
N LEU A 27 -6.67 -3.75 14.09
CA LEU A 27 -5.93 -2.86 13.19
C LEU A 27 -4.54 -2.56 13.76
N THR A 28 -3.52 -2.65 12.90
CA THR A 28 -2.13 -2.37 13.27
C THR A 28 -1.71 -0.99 12.78
N GLU A 29 -1.18 -0.14 13.64
CA GLU A 29 -0.63 1.15 13.20
C GLU A 29 0.71 0.97 12.48
N GLY A 30 0.88 1.62 11.33
CA GLY A 30 2.17 1.62 10.63
C GLY A 30 2.10 2.18 9.22
N ASP A 31 3.16 1.90 8.48
CA ASP A 31 3.42 2.33 7.12
C ASP A 31 3.52 1.11 6.20
N VAL A 32 3.18 1.29 4.93
CA VAL A 32 3.21 0.26 3.89
C VAL A 32 4.03 0.79 2.71
N LEU A 33 5.17 0.14 2.44
CA LEU A 33 6.01 0.40 1.28
C LEU A 33 5.65 -0.57 0.16
N ILE A 34 5.32 -0.02 -1.00
CA ILE A 34 4.99 -0.73 -2.23
C ILE A 34 6.04 -0.36 -3.28
N SER A 35 6.58 -1.36 -3.94
CA SER A 35 7.56 -1.20 -5.01
C SER A 35 7.32 -2.23 -6.10
N GLY A 36 7.32 -1.80 -7.36
CA GLY A 36 7.08 -2.69 -8.50
C GLY A 36 5.75 -3.45 -8.41
N GLY A 37 4.70 -2.82 -7.88
CA GLY A 37 3.37 -3.42 -7.73
C GLY A 37 3.24 -4.45 -6.60
N LYS A 38 4.26 -4.61 -5.75
CA LYS A 38 4.25 -5.55 -4.61
C LYS A 38 4.45 -4.81 -3.29
N ILE A 39 3.87 -5.34 -2.21
CA ILE A 39 4.18 -4.88 -0.85
C ILE A 39 5.60 -5.35 -0.54
N GLU A 40 6.52 -4.41 -0.41
CA GLU A 40 7.93 -4.66 -0.10
C GLU A 40 8.16 -4.73 1.41
N LYS A 41 7.52 -3.84 2.17
CA LYS A 41 7.67 -3.79 3.63
C LYS A 41 6.45 -3.20 4.33
N ILE A 42 6.16 -3.71 5.52
CA ILE A 42 5.21 -3.13 6.47
C ILE A 42 5.95 -2.88 7.79
N GLY A 43 5.74 -1.72 8.41
CA GLY A 43 6.39 -1.38 9.68
C GLY A 43 6.17 0.07 10.07
N LYS A 44 6.68 0.50 11.22
CA LYS A 44 6.56 1.91 11.67
C LYS A 44 7.81 2.71 11.28
N GLY A 45 7.61 3.97 10.88
CA GLY A 45 8.70 4.91 10.60
C GLY A 45 9.50 4.53 9.36
N LEU A 46 8.84 4.02 8.32
CA LEU A 46 9.51 3.68 7.07
C LEU A 46 9.94 4.96 6.34
N THR A 47 11.16 4.97 5.81
CA THR A 47 11.68 6.07 4.99
C THR A 47 11.24 5.87 3.55
N ALA A 48 10.76 6.95 2.91
CA ALA A 48 10.46 6.94 1.48
C ALA A 48 11.76 6.84 0.67
N PRO A 49 11.89 5.84 -0.23
CA PRO A 49 12.96 5.82 -1.21
C PRO A 49 12.89 7.04 -2.16
N ASP A 50 14.00 7.36 -2.83
CA ASP A 50 14.04 8.47 -3.78
C ASP A 50 13.01 8.28 -4.91
N GLY A 51 12.24 9.33 -5.17
CA GLY A 51 11.18 9.32 -6.18
C GLY A 51 9.91 8.56 -5.78
N ALA A 52 9.83 8.01 -4.56
CA ALA A 52 8.62 7.37 -4.08
C ALA A 52 7.50 8.41 -3.85
N LYS A 53 6.29 8.08 -4.33
CA LYS A 53 5.09 8.83 -3.95
C LYS A 53 4.78 8.55 -2.48
N VAL A 54 4.47 9.60 -1.71
CA VAL A 54 4.10 9.45 -0.30
C VAL A 54 2.64 9.84 -0.10
N ILE A 55 1.89 9.01 0.63
CA ILE A 55 0.50 9.27 1.03
C ILE A 55 0.41 9.20 2.56
N ASP A 56 0.02 10.30 3.20
CA ASP A 56 -0.30 10.31 4.63
C ASP A 56 -1.73 9.79 4.87
N ALA A 57 -1.83 8.65 5.56
CA ALA A 57 -3.08 7.97 5.88
C ALA A 57 -3.47 8.12 7.37
N LYS A 58 -2.96 9.15 8.06
CA LYS A 58 -3.32 9.42 9.46
C LYS A 58 -4.83 9.43 9.67
N GLY A 59 -5.29 8.62 10.62
CA GLY A 59 -6.72 8.46 10.95
C GLY A 59 -7.53 7.65 9.95
N ARG A 60 -6.89 7.08 8.92
CA ARG A 60 -7.52 6.27 7.87
C ARG A 60 -7.11 4.81 7.98
N ILE A 61 -7.84 3.95 7.28
CA ILE A 61 -7.59 2.51 7.21
C ILE A 61 -6.97 2.17 5.85
N VAL A 62 -5.91 1.37 5.88
CA VAL A 62 -5.38 0.66 4.71
C VAL A 62 -5.83 -0.79 4.81
N MET A 63 -6.46 -1.30 3.76
CA MET A 63 -6.99 -2.65 3.69
C MET A 63 -6.73 -3.25 2.30
N PRO A 64 -6.71 -4.59 2.17
CA PRO A 64 -6.79 -5.23 0.86
C PRO A 64 -7.96 -4.66 0.07
N ALA A 65 -7.77 -4.47 -1.24
CA ALA A 65 -8.84 -4.05 -2.11
C ALA A 65 -9.97 -5.09 -2.08
N MET A 66 -11.21 -4.61 -2.11
CA MET A 66 -12.35 -5.51 -2.27
C MET A 66 -12.37 -6.03 -3.71
N PHE A 67 -12.82 -7.27 -3.88
CA PHE A 67 -13.10 -7.86 -5.18
C PHE A 67 -14.58 -8.26 -5.23
N ASP A 68 -15.19 -8.08 -6.39
CA ASP A 68 -16.56 -8.49 -6.65
C ASP A 68 -16.56 -9.85 -7.36
N ALA A 69 -17.12 -10.86 -6.69
CA ALA A 69 -17.22 -12.21 -7.24
C ALA A 69 -18.47 -12.43 -8.10
N HIS A 70 -19.39 -11.45 -8.14
CA HIS A 70 -20.67 -11.61 -8.82
C HIS A 70 -21.12 -10.31 -9.51
N VAL A 71 -20.78 -10.22 -10.80
CA VAL A 71 -21.22 -9.15 -11.71
C VAL A 71 -22.13 -9.73 -12.80
N HIS A 72 -23.09 -8.93 -13.30
CA HIS A 72 -23.97 -9.29 -14.43
C HIS A 72 -23.51 -8.60 -15.72
#